data_AF-K1SF70-F1
#
_entry.id   AF-K1SF70-F1
#
_cell.length_a   1.000
_cell.length_b   1.000
_cell.length_c   1.000
_cell.angle_alpha   90.00
_cell.angle_beta   90.00
_cell.angle_gamma   90.00
#
_symmetry.space_group_name_H-M   'P 1'
#
loop_
_entity.id
_entity.type
_entity.pdbx_description
1 polymer ?
#
loop_
_entity_poly.entity_id
_entity_poly.type
_entity_poly.pdbx_seq_one_letter_code
_entity_poly.pdbx_strand_id
1 'polypeptide(L)'
;MLDKDIIKSTITSTDDGKGNYTNPVIFADVPDIDIIRVDDAFYMVSTTMHLSPGCPVMKSYDLVNWEIVNYVFDTLEDSDKLALRNGENNYGKGQWATTLRYNNGVYYAGFTSFSTGKTYIYHTDDIENG
;
A
#
# COMPACT_ATOMS: atom_id res chain seq x y z
N MET A 1 -11.67 -24.16 -4.83
CA MET A 1 -12.19 -23.64 -6.11
C MET A 1 -12.69 -22.25 -5.76
N LEU A 2 -12.03 -21.18 -6.24
CA LEU A 2 -12.38 -19.80 -5.88
C LEU A 2 -13.78 -19.47 -6.40
N ASP A 3 -14.55 -18.73 -5.60
CA ASP A 3 -15.96 -18.44 -5.85
C ASP A 3 -16.16 -17.60 -7.11
N LYS A 4 -17.17 -17.95 -7.91
CA LYS A 4 -17.45 -17.30 -9.20
C LYS A 4 -17.98 -15.86 -9.08
N ASP A 5 -18.26 -15.42 -7.86
CA ASP A 5 -18.83 -14.11 -7.54
C ASP A 5 -17.80 -13.10 -7.03
N ILE A 6 -16.49 -13.45 -7.01
CA ILE A 6 -15.44 -12.47 -6.76
C ILE A 6 -15.40 -11.52 -7.96
N ILE A 7 -15.84 -10.28 -7.72
CA ILE A 7 -15.83 -9.20 -8.69
C ILE A 7 -14.41 -9.08 -9.25
N LYS A 8 -14.22 -9.49 -10.51
CA LYS A 8 -12.99 -9.16 -11.25
C LYS A 8 -12.85 -7.64 -11.19
N SER A 9 -11.76 -7.15 -10.60
CA SER A 9 -11.37 -5.75 -10.64
C SER A 9 -11.19 -5.33 -12.11
N THR A 10 -12.31 -4.96 -12.74
CA THR A 10 -12.39 -4.56 -14.13
C THR A 10 -11.87 -3.15 -14.22
N ILE A 11 -10.56 -2.97 -14.50
CA ILE A 11 -10.05 -2.23 -15.67
C ILE A 11 -8.57 -2.60 -16.01
N THR A 12 -7.80 -3.25 -15.12
CA THR A 12 -6.33 -3.42 -15.27
C THR A 12 -5.80 -4.84 -15.01
N SER A 13 -6.65 -5.87 -15.00
CA SER A 13 -6.20 -7.23 -14.75
C SER A 13 -5.31 -7.77 -15.86
N THR A 14 -4.20 -8.43 -15.48
CA THR A 14 -3.37 -9.22 -16.42
C THR A 14 -3.78 -10.69 -16.50
N ASP A 15 -4.80 -11.11 -15.74
CA ASP A 15 -5.39 -12.46 -15.79
C ASP A 15 -6.19 -12.64 -17.08
N ASP A 16 -5.86 -13.69 -17.84
CA ASP A 16 -6.54 -14.04 -19.09
C ASP A 16 -7.84 -14.83 -18.88
N GLY A 17 -8.19 -15.15 -17.63
CA GLY A 17 -9.34 -15.94 -17.23
C GLY A 17 -9.23 -17.43 -17.55
N LYS A 18 -8.06 -17.90 -17.99
CA LYS A 18 -7.76 -19.29 -18.35
C LYS A 18 -6.70 -19.90 -17.44
N GLY A 19 -6.41 -19.24 -16.31
CA GLY A 19 -5.39 -19.65 -15.36
C GLY A 19 -3.98 -19.16 -15.72
N ASN A 20 -3.85 -18.19 -16.63
CA ASN A 20 -2.58 -17.51 -16.89
C ASN A 20 -2.69 -16.02 -16.57
N TYR A 21 -1.54 -15.40 -16.30
CA TYR A 21 -1.41 -13.96 -16.17
C TYR A 21 -0.13 -13.49 -16.86
N THR A 22 -0.01 -12.18 -17.07
CA THR A 22 1.21 -11.58 -17.63
C THR A 22 1.86 -10.61 -16.64
N ASN A 23 3.17 -10.41 -16.82
CA ASN A 23 3.91 -9.41 -16.09
C ASN A 23 4.10 -8.13 -16.93
N PRO A 24 4.15 -6.95 -16.29
CA PRO A 24 3.99 -6.74 -14.83
C PRO A 24 2.52 -6.89 -14.38
N VAL A 25 2.29 -7.55 -13.23
CA VAL A 25 0.92 -7.75 -12.68
C VAL A 25 0.19 -6.44 -12.39
N ILE A 26 0.93 -5.40 -11.99
CA ILE A 26 0.44 -4.03 -11.89
C ILE A 26 1.30 -3.18 -12.83
N PHE A 27 0.73 -2.74 -13.95
CA PHE A 27 1.45 -1.89 -14.90
C PHE A 27 1.28 -0.40 -14.54
N ALA A 28 1.73 -0.04 -13.33
CA ALA A 28 1.64 1.31 -12.77
C ALA A 28 2.82 1.57 -11.81
N ASP A 29 2.89 2.79 -11.26
CA ASP A 29 3.90 3.18 -10.27
C ASP A 29 3.53 2.63 -8.88
N VAL A 30 4.01 1.42 -8.58
CA VAL A 30 3.82 0.73 -7.30
C VAL A 30 5.17 0.19 -6.82
N PRO A 31 6.08 1.08 -6.37
CA PRO A 31 7.44 0.70 -5.96
C PRO A 31 7.47 0.12 -4.54
N ASP A 32 8.62 -0.47 -4.18
CA ASP A 32 8.96 -0.94 -2.83
C ASP A 32 7.89 -1.80 -2.15
N ILE A 33 7.29 -2.73 -2.90
CA ILE A 33 6.21 -3.58 -2.38
C ILE A 33 6.70 -4.51 -1.27
N ASP A 34 5.89 -4.67 -0.23
CA ASP A 34 6.02 -5.72 0.78
C ASP A 34 4.65 -6.37 1.00
N ILE A 35 4.61 -7.70 0.91
CA ILE A 35 3.37 -8.49 0.84
C ILE A 35 3.32 -9.46 2.02
N ILE A 36 2.13 -9.60 2.62
CA ILE A 36 1.79 -10.65 3.57
C ILE A 36 0.53 -11.39 3.13
N ARG A 37 0.29 -12.56 3.73
CA ARG A 37 -0.97 -13.29 3.62
C ARG A 37 -1.58 -13.45 5.01
N VAL A 38 -2.87 -13.14 5.13
CA VAL A 38 -3.67 -13.42 6.32
C VAL A 38 -4.95 -14.13 5.87
N ASP A 39 -5.14 -15.35 6.35
CA ASP A 39 -6.20 -16.26 5.92
C ASP A 39 -6.24 -16.44 4.39
N ASP A 40 -7.32 -16.02 3.74
CA ASP A 40 -7.53 -16.16 2.29
C ASP A 40 -7.10 -14.94 1.49
N ALA A 41 -6.71 -13.84 2.14
CA ALA A 41 -6.32 -12.60 1.49
C ALA A 41 -4.81 -12.34 1.55
N PHE A 42 -4.29 -11.72 0.50
CA PHE A 42 -2.98 -11.11 0.45
C PHE A 42 -3.12 -9.59 0.61
N TYR A 43 -2.23 -9.00 1.40
CA TYR A 43 -2.13 -7.56 1.57
C TYR A 43 -0.75 -7.07 1.15
N MET A 44 -0.72 -5.93 0.49
CA MET A 44 0.48 -5.27 -0.02
C MET A 44 0.50 -3.82 0.45
N VAL A 45 1.68 -3.32 0.80
CA VAL A 45 1.95 -1.88 0.90
C VAL A 45 2.90 -1.44 -0.21
N SER A 46 2.89 -0.16 -0.57
CA SER A 46 3.80 0.43 -1.54
C SER A 46 4.23 1.84 -1.13
N THR A 47 5.33 2.32 -1.71
CA THR A 47 5.86 3.67 -1.49
C THR A 47 5.15 4.71 -2.35
N THR A 48 4.72 5.82 -1.73
CA THR A 48 4.16 6.99 -2.45
C THR A 48 4.88 8.30 -2.15
N MET A 49 5.97 8.26 -1.38
CA MET A 49 6.82 9.41 -1.08
C MET A 49 6.06 10.59 -0.46
N HIS A 50 5.71 11.58 -1.28
CA HIS A 50 5.17 12.88 -0.88
C HIS A 50 3.66 13.00 -1.12
N LEU A 51 3.02 11.94 -1.62
CA LEU A 51 1.57 11.90 -1.79
C LEU A 51 0.86 11.75 -0.43
N SER A 52 -0.34 12.33 -0.36
CA SER A 52 -1.22 12.36 0.81
C SER A 52 -2.66 12.13 0.31
N PRO A 53 -3.38 11.10 0.81
CA PRO A 53 -2.94 10.07 1.77
C PRO A 53 -1.79 9.21 1.22
N GLY A 54 -1.03 8.58 2.11
CA GLY A 54 0.22 7.89 1.74
C GLY A 54 0.35 6.47 2.28
N CYS A 55 1.27 5.71 1.67
CA CYS A 55 1.44 4.28 1.87
C CYS A 55 0.12 3.50 1.66
N PRO A 56 -0.30 3.31 0.39
CA PRO A 56 -1.52 2.57 0.07
C PRO A 56 -1.41 1.13 0.54
N VAL A 57 -2.49 0.63 1.12
CA VAL A 57 -2.72 -0.79 1.39
C VAL A 57 -3.58 -1.34 0.26
N MET A 58 -3.10 -2.40 -0.39
CA MET A 58 -3.84 -3.12 -1.42
C MET A 58 -4.14 -4.55 -0.99
N LYS A 59 -5.27 -5.07 -1.46
CA LYS A 59 -5.76 -6.42 -1.19
C LYS A 59 -5.86 -7.23 -2.48
N SER A 60 -5.57 -8.53 -2.38
CA SER A 60 -5.77 -9.50 -3.46
C SER A 60 -6.12 -10.88 -2.89
N TYR A 61 -6.82 -11.69 -3.68
CA TYR A 61 -7.07 -13.10 -3.35
C TYR A 61 -6.23 -14.06 -4.21
N ASP A 62 -5.54 -13.55 -5.24
CA ASP A 62 -4.87 -14.36 -6.26
C ASP A 62 -3.47 -13.86 -6.65
N LEU A 63 -2.96 -12.80 -5.99
CA LEU A 63 -1.70 -12.11 -6.26
C LEU A 63 -1.61 -11.39 -7.62
N VAL A 64 -2.69 -11.38 -8.40
CA VAL A 64 -2.75 -10.78 -9.75
C VAL A 64 -3.68 -9.57 -9.76
N ASN A 65 -4.87 -9.74 -9.20
CA ASN A 65 -5.90 -8.71 -9.13
C ASN A 65 -5.81 -8.00 -7.78
N TRP A 66 -5.40 -6.74 -7.81
CA TRP A 66 -5.21 -5.92 -6.62
C TRP A 66 -6.20 -4.75 -6.59
N GLU A 67 -6.68 -4.41 -5.40
CA GLU A 67 -7.49 -3.22 -5.14
C GLU A 67 -6.92 -2.43 -3.96
N ILE A 68 -6.96 -1.09 -4.01
CA ILE A 68 -6.59 -0.27 -2.86
C ILE A 68 -7.76 -0.31 -1.86
N VAL A 69 -7.47 -0.69 -0.61
CA VAL A 69 -8.47 -0.81 0.46
C VAL A 69 -8.32 0.24 1.55
N ASN A 70 -7.09 0.74 1.79
CA ASN A 70 -6.82 1.75 2.82
C ASN A 70 -5.51 2.50 2.54
N TYR A 71 -5.18 3.50 3.36
CA TYR A 71 -3.89 4.18 3.41
C TYR A 71 -3.40 4.25 4.86
N VAL A 72 -2.09 4.11 5.09
CA VAL A 72 -1.54 4.10 6.46
C VAL A 72 -1.65 5.47 7.15
N PHE A 73 -1.69 6.57 6.38
CA PHE A 73 -1.86 7.91 6.94
C PHE A 73 -2.52 8.88 5.94
N ASP A 74 -3.30 9.83 6.47
CA ASP A 74 -3.81 10.97 5.70
C ASP A 74 -2.70 11.99 5.43
N THR A 75 -2.06 12.48 6.48
CA THR A 75 -0.98 13.47 6.41
C THR A 75 0.18 13.00 7.26
N LEU A 76 1.39 12.96 6.72
CA LEU A 76 2.56 12.45 7.45
C LEU A 76 2.89 13.30 8.68
N GLU A 77 3.07 14.61 8.48
CA GLU A 77 3.23 15.62 9.55
C GLU A 77 2.83 17.01 9.03
N ASP A 78 2.48 17.92 9.93
CA ASP A 78 2.28 19.33 9.63
C ASP A 78 3.62 20.08 9.68
N SER A 79 4.28 20.22 8.52
CA SER A 79 5.52 20.98 8.35
C SER A 79 5.50 21.75 7.03
N ASP A 80 6.32 22.80 6.89
CA ASP A 80 6.32 23.61 5.66
C ASP A 80 6.71 22.80 4.42
N LYS A 81 7.67 21.87 4.55
CA LYS A 81 8.06 20.94 3.47
C LYS A 81 6.90 20.08 2.98
N LEU A 82 6.15 19.49 3.91
CA LEU A 82 5.06 18.56 3.61
C LEU A 82 3.78 19.29 3.17
N ALA A 83 3.57 20.53 3.63
CA ALA A 83 2.39 21.34 3.30
C ALA A 83 2.62 22.31 2.13
N LEU A 84 3.79 22.28 1.48
CA LEU A 84 4.16 23.19 0.38
C LEU A 84 4.07 24.68 0.74
N ARG A 85 4.40 25.02 1.98
CA ARG A 85 4.36 26.40 2.49
C ARG A 85 5.74 27.05 2.41
N ASN A 86 5.77 28.38 2.41
CA ASN A 86 7.00 29.18 2.51
C ASN A 86 8.07 28.87 1.44
N GLY A 87 7.65 28.39 0.27
CA GLY A 87 8.55 28.01 -0.82
C GLY A 87 9.28 26.67 -0.61
N GLU A 88 8.93 25.92 0.43
CA GLU A 88 9.46 24.58 0.68
C GLU A 88 8.67 23.49 -0.07
N ASN A 89 9.31 22.34 -0.29
CA ASN A 89 8.68 21.18 -0.91
C ASN A 89 9.28 19.87 -0.38
N ASN A 90 8.61 18.77 -0.72
CA ASN A 90 9.04 17.43 -0.33
C ASN A 90 9.08 16.42 -1.50
N TYR A 91 9.18 16.89 -2.74
CA TYR A 91 9.17 16.00 -3.91
C TYR A 91 10.30 14.95 -3.85
N GLY A 92 9.97 13.71 -4.17
CA GLY A 92 10.89 12.57 -4.09
C GLY A 92 11.34 12.20 -2.67
N LYS A 93 10.63 12.68 -1.64
CA LYS A 93 10.88 12.40 -0.22
C LYS A 93 9.56 12.18 0.52
N GLY A 94 9.60 11.94 1.82
CA GLY A 94 8.43 11.60 2.63
C GLY A 94 8.49 10.14 3.08
N GLN A 95 7.42 9.38 2.88
CA GLN A 95 7.39 7.95 3.21
C GLN A 95 8.23 7.14 2.20
N TRP A 96 9.30 6.50 2.68
CA TRP A 96 10.12 5.55 1.90
C TRP A 96 9.66 4.11 2.19
N ALA A 97 10.31 3.11 1.55
CA ALA A 97 9.99 1.68 1.66
C ALA A 97 9.37 1.25 3.00
N THR A 98 8.15 0.71 2.92
CA THR A 98 7.38 0.21 4.07
C THR A 98 7.52 -1.29 4.20
N THR A 99 7.59 -1.78 5.44
CA THR A 99 7.45 -3.19 5.77
C THR A 99 6.10 -3.42 6.45
N LEU A 100 5.35 -4.42 5.99
CA LEU A 100 4.05 -4.84 6.50
C LEU A 100 4.17 -6.21 7.19
N ARG A 101 3.74 -6.36 8.44
CA ARG A 101 3.73 -7.65 9.14
C ARG A 101 2.40 -7.86 9.84
N TYR A 102 2.03 -9.10 10.04
CA TYR A 102 0.88 -9.50 10.84
C TYR A 102 1.32 -10.47 11.91
N ASN A 103 0.89 -10.23 13.14
CA ASN A 103 1.19 -11.10 14.28
C ASN A 103 0.07 -11.01 15.31
N ASN A 104 -0.49 -12.16 15.70
CA ASN A 104 -1.50 -12.30 16.76
C ASN A 104 -2.68 -11.32 16.65
N GLY A 105 -3.29 -11.19 15.47
CA GLY A 105 -4.47 -10.32 15.28
C GLY A 105 -4.15 -8.86 14.97
N VAL A 106 -2.87 -8.47 14.91
CA VAL A 106 -2.47 -7.08 14.70
C VAL A 106 -1.57 -6.97 13.46
N TYR A 107 -1.92 -6.02 12.60
CA TYR A 107 -1.13 -5.59 11.45
C TYR A 107 -0.18 -4.47 11.89
N TYR A 108 1.03 -4.48 11.34
CA TYR A 108 2.07 -3.49 11.61
C TYR A 108 2.64 -2.99 10.29
N ALA A 109 2.66 -1.67 10.09
CA ALA A 109 3.31 -1.02 8.96
C ALA A 109 4.44 -0.11 9.47
N GLY A 110 5.67 -0.34 9.01
CA GLY A 110 6.85 0.41 9.46
C GLY A 110 7.62 1.01 8.29
N PHE A 111 7.93 2.30 8.35
CA PHE A 111 8.70 3.00 7.32
C PHE A 111 9.55 4.14 7.87
N THR A 112 10.49 4.62 7.06
CA THR A 112 11.34 5.77 7.40
C THR A 112 10.98 6.98 6.55
N SER A 113 11.20 8.18 7.10
CA SER A 113 11.12 9.43 6.35
C SER A 113 12.34 10.29 6.64
N PHE A 114 13.18 10.46 5.61
CA PHE A 114 14.31 11.40 5.70
C PHE A 114 13.86 12.86 5.83
N SER A 115 12.64 13.18 5.40
CA SER A 115 12.08 14.52 5.51
C SER A 115 11.84 14.94 6.95
N THR A 116 11.39 13.99 7.77
CA THR A 116 11.06 14.22 9.19
C THR A 116 12.16 13.73 10.13
N GLY A 117 13.10 12.91 9.62
CA GLY A 117 14.17 12.31 10.42
C GLY A 117 13.68 11.23 11.38
N LYS A 118 12.54 10.59 11.07
CA LYS A 118 11.87 9.62 11.94
C LYS A 118 11.63 8.29 11.24
N THR A 119 11.49 7.25 12.05
CA THR A 119 10.87 5.97 11.69
C THR A 119 9.48 5.93 12.30
N TYR A 120 8.48 5.61 11.49
CA TYR A 120 7.09 5.46 11.92
C TYR A 120 6.74 3.98 11.98
N ILE A 121 5.95 3.60 12.98
CA ILE A 121 5.36 2.28 13.12
C ILE A 121 3.88 2.50 13.42
N TYR A 122 3.02 2.09 12.51
CA TYR A 122 1.57 2.08 12.63
C TYR A 122 1.10 0.67 12.94
N HIS A 123 -0.04 0.55 13.61
CA HIS A 123 -0.68 -0.73 13.84
C HIS A 123 -2.20 -0.63 13.89
N THR A 124 -2.88 -1.70 13.49
CA THR A 124 -4.34 -1.83 13.54
C THR A 124 -4.72 -3.31 13.64
N ASP A 125 -5.89 -3.60 14.21
CA ASP A 125 -6.53 -4.92 14.13
C ASP A 125 -7.49 -5.06 12.92
N ASP A 126 -7.82 -3.94 12.27
CA ASP A 126 -8.58 -3.87 11.02
C ASP A 126 -7.78 -3.09 9.97
N ILE A 127 -7.16 -3.80 9.02
CA ILE A 127 -6.31 -3.20 7.99
C ILE A 127 -7.11 -2.43 6.93
N GLU A 128 -8.41 -2.71 6.79
CA GLU A 128 -9.25 -2.10 5.76
C GLU A 128 -9.97 -0.85 6.25
N ASN A 129 -10.21 -0.73 7.57
CA ASN A 129 -11.00 0.39 8.14
C ASN A 129 -10.36 1.09 9.35
N GLY A 130 -9.24 0.59 9.88
CA GLY A 130 -8.58 1.14 11.06
C GLY A 130 -7.50 2.18 10.76
#